data_AF-A0A1U7I5R7-F1
#
_entry.id   AF-A0A1U7I5R7-F1
#
_cell.length_a   1.000
_cell.length_b   1.000
_cell.length_c   1.000
_cell.angle_alpha   90.00
_cell.angle_beta   90.00
_cell.angle_gamma   90.00
#
_symmetry.space_group_name_H-M   'P 1'
#
loop_
_entity.id
_entity.type
_entity.pdbx_description
1 polymer ?
#
loop_
_entity_poly.entity_id
_entity_poly.type
_entity_poly.pdbx_seq_one_letter_code
_entity_poly.pdbx_strand_id
1 'polypeptide(L)' 'MQAVEFQAIVKEGKIQIPDEYKQELQDDEQVKVIVLINNKQQQNWKIMDKLSKNPISVKGLTKLTRDEIHDRSL' A
#
# COMPACT_ATOMS: atom_id res chain seq x y z
N MET A 1 -23.98 19.88 -13.14
CA MET A 1 -23.20 19.52 -11.95
C MET A 1 -21.80 19.19 -12.42
N GLN A 2 -20.81 19.95 -11.95
CA GLN A 2 -19.39 19.75 -12.25
C GLN A 2 -18.75 19.08 -11.04
N ALA A 3 -17.84 18.14 -11.28
CA ALA A 3 -17.10 17.44 -10.24
C ALA A 3 -15.61 17.68 -10.45
N VAL A 4 -14.91 17.98 -9.37
CA VAL A 4 -13.45 18.11 -9.34
C VAL A 4 -12.87 16.96 -8.53
N GLU A 5 -11.78 16.38 -9.01
CA GLU A 5 -11.06 15.30 -8.33
C GLU A 5 -9.63 15.74 -8.07
N PHE A 6 -9.19 15.64 -6.83
CA PHE A 6 -7.81 15.90 -6.45
C PHE A 6 -7.37 14.96 -5.33
N GLN A 7 -6.05 14.76 -5.23
CA GLN A 7 -5.45 14.01 -4.13
C GLN A 7 -4.93 14.99 -3.08
N ALA A 8 -5.33 14.77 -1.84
CA ALA A 8 -4.87 15.58 -0.70
C ALA A 8 -4.54 14.69 0.49
N ILE A 9 -3.66 15.20 1.35
CA ILE A 9 -3.33 14.55 2.62
C ILE A 9 -4.26 15.12 3.69
N VAL A 10 -4.95 14.25 4.41
CA VAL A 10 -5.72 14.65 5.60
C VAL A 10 -4.73 15.08 6.69
N LYS A 11 -4.77 16.35 7.10
CA LYS A 11 -3.98 16.88 8.21
C LYS A 11 -4.92 17.35 9.31
N GLU A 12 -4.75 16.82 10.52
CA GLU A 12 -5.57 17.19 11.69
C GLU A 12 -7.08 17.06 11.44
N GLY A 13 -7.48 16.02 10.68
CA GLY A 13 -8.88 15.79 10.31
C GLY A 13 -9.43 16.73 9.24
N LYS A 14 -8.59 17.57 8.62
CA LYS A 14 -8.97 18.52 7.58
C LYS A 14 -8.36 18.13 6.22
N ILE A 15 -9.16 18.31 5.17
CA ILE A 15 -8.69 18.29 3.78
C ILE A 15 -8.64 19.74 3.32
N GLN A 16 -7.46 20.22 2.96
CA GLN A 16 -7.31 21.56 2.41
C GLN A 16 -7.48 21.51 0.89
N ILE A 17 -8.33 22.38 0.36
CA ILE A 17 -8.56 22.49 -1.08
C ILE A 17 -7.30 23.14 -1.71
N PRO A 18 -6.67 22.50 -2.70
CA PRO A 18 -5.53 23.08 -3.40
C PRO A 18 -5.90 24.39 -4.09
N ASP A 19 -4.94 25.33 -4.18
CA ASP A 19 -5.19 26.68 -4.71
C ASP A 19 -5.75 26.67 -6.14
N GLU A 20 -5.37 25.68 -6.96
CA GLU A 20 -5.85 25.53 -8.34
C GLU A 20 -7.37 25.31 -8.44
N TYR A 21 -8.01 24.77 -7.41
CA TYR A 21 -9.45 24.47 -7.40
C TYR A 21 -10.28 25.52 -6.65
N LYS A 22 -9.66 26.55 -6.03
CA LYS A 22 -10.39 27.59 -5.27
C LYS A 22 -11.31 28.46 -6.13
N GLN A 23 -11.02 28.57 -7.44
CA GLN A 23 -11.90 29.30 -8.36
C GLN A 23 -13.19 28.52 -8.66
N GLU A 24 -13.11 27.19 -8.67
CA GLU A 24 -14.25 26.29 -8.90
C GLU A 24 -15.02 25.99 -7.61
N LEU A 25 -14.34 25.97 -6.47
CA LEU A 25 -14.90 25.73 -5.14
C LEU A 25 -14.86 27.03 -4.34
N GLN A 26 -15.83 27.91 -4.59
CA GLN A 26 -15.96 29.21 -3.94
C GLN A 26 -16.35 29.07 -2.46
N ASP A 27 -15.95 30.05 -1.66
CA ASP A 27 -16.43 30.18 -0.28
C ASP A 27 -17.97 30.29 -0.25
N ASP A 28 -18.60 29.74 0.79
CA ASP A 28 -20.05 29.71 1.03
C ASP A 28 -20.91 28.89 0.04
N GLU A 29 -20.32 28.18 -0.92
CA GLU A 29 -21.07 27.28 -1.81
C GLU A 29 -21.35 25.91 -1.15
N GLN A 30 -22.60 25.45 -1.23
CA GLN A 30 -22.98 24.13 -0.72
C GLN A 30 -22.56 23.02 -1.70
N VAL A 31 -21.59 22.20 -1.28
CA VAL A 31 -21.04 21.12 -2.12
C VAL A 31 -21.36 19.71 -1.58
N LYS A 32 -21.45 18.74 -2.49
CA LYS A 32 -21.46 17.31 -2.15
C LYS A 32 -20.04 16.76 -2.25
N VAL A 33 -19.52 16.23 -1.14
CA VAL A 33 -18.15 15.69 -1.07
C VAL A 33 -18.17 14.16 -1.10
N ILE A 34 -17.30 13.56 -1.90
CA ILE A 34 -17.04 12.11 -1.91
C ILE A 34 -15.57 11.91 -1.54
N VAL A 35 -15.29 11.17 -0.47
CA VAL A 35 -13.93 10.88 0.00
C VAL A 35 -13.61 9.41 -0.25
N LEU A 36 -12.66 9.14 -1.14
CA LEU A 36 -12.14 7.80 -1.40
C LEU A 36 -10.84 7.61 -0.64
N ILE A 37 -10.85 6.73 0.36
CA ILE A 37 -9.65 6.42 1.13
C ILE A 37 -8.90 5.32 0.39
N ASN A 38 -7.68 5.64 -0.05
CA ASN A 38 -6.79 4.62 -0.56
C ASN A 38 -6.24 3.84 0.63
N ASN A 39 -6.95 2.77 1.03
CA ASN A 39 -6.39 1.72 1.84
C ASN A 39 -5.33 1.02 0.98
N LYS A 40 -4.17 1.65 0.83
CA LYS A 40 -2.93 0.89 0.85
C LYS A 40 -2.99 0.22 2.21
N GLN A 41 -3.63 -0.96 2.28
CA GLN A 41 -3.25 -1.97 3.23
C GLN A 41 -1.74 -1.84 3.23
N GLN A 42 -1.15 -1.39 4.33
CA GLN A 42 0.25 -1.65 4.53
C GLN A 42 0.29 -3.15 4.31
N GLN A 43 0.76 -3.57 3.13
CA GLN A 43 1.01 -4.96 2.88
C GLN A 43 2.18 -5.17 3.82
N ASN A 44 1.81 -5.50 5.05
CA ASN A 44 2.67 -5.96 6.09
C ASN A 44 3.05 -7.36 5.60
N TRP A 45 3.77 -7.39 4.47
CA TRP A 45 4.44 -8.55 3.96
C TRP A 45 5.38 -8.87 5.09
N LYS A 46 4.94 -9.84 5.90
CA LYS A 46 5.77 -10.39 6.95
C LYS A 46 7.07 -10.78 6.27
N ILE A 47 8.18 -10.69 6.98
CA ILE A 47 9.51 -11.00 6.42
C ILE A 47 9.48 -12.34 5.66
N MET A 48 8.67 -13.30 6.14
CA MET A 48 8.43 -14.58 5.49
C MET A 48 7.79 -14.52 4.09
N ASP A 49 6.81 -13.62 3.84
CA ASP A 49 6.19 -13.46 2.52
C ASP A 49 7.19 -12.93 1.49
N LYS A 50 8.06 -12.02 1.92
CA LYS A 50 9.13 -11.48 1.06
C LYS A 50 10.16 -12.56 0.71
N LEU A 51 10.59 -13.33 1.71
CA LEU A 51 11.58 -14.40 1.53
C LEU A 51 11.02 -15.58 0.71
N SER A 52 9.72 -15.87 0.79
CA SER A 52 9.10 -16.94 0.01
C SER A 52 9.06 -16.61 -1.49
N LYS A 53 8.86 -15.34 -1.86
CA LYS A 53 8.85 -14.90 -3.27
C LYS A 53 10.26 -14.66 -3.82
N ASN A 54 11.17 -14.16 -2.99
CA ASN A 54 12.55 -13.88 -3.38
C ASN A 54 13.51 -14.37 -2.29
N PRO A 55 13.90 -15.65 -2.31
CA PRO A 55 14.78 -16.21 -1.29
C PRO A 55 16.17 -15.57 -1.38
N ILE A 56 16.76 -15.27 -0.22
CA ILE A 56 18.11 -14.73 -0.15
C ILE A 56 19.10 -15.89 -0.30
N SER A 57 20.05 -15.75 -1.23
CA SER A 57 21.12 -16.73 -1.40
C SER A 57 22.18 -16.52 -0.32
N VAL A 58 22.36 -17.53 0.54
CA VAL A 58 23.42 -17.56 1.56
C VAL A 58 24.50 -18.56 1.16
N LYS A 59 25.76 -18.21 1.43
CA LYS A 59 26.90 -19.08 1.13
C LYS A 59 26.82 -20.33 2.03
N GLY A 60 26.93 -21.52 1.42
CA GLY A 60 26.83 -22.79 2.14
C GLY A 60 25.42 -23.42 2.16
N LEU A 61 24.46 -22.88 1.41
CA LEU A 61 23.16 -23.53 1.24
C LEU A 61 23.33 -24.78 0.35
N THR A 62 23.40 -25.95 0.96
CA THR A 62 23.35 -27.23 0.26
C THR A 62 21.92 -27.45 -0.24
N LYS A 63 21.75 -27.54 -1.57
CA LYS A 63 20.47 -27.94 -2.17
C LYS A 63 20.30 -29.44 -1.95
N LEU A 64 19.80 -29.80 -0.78
CA LEU A 64 19.39 -31.17 -0.50
C LEU A 64 18.26 -31.55 -1.44
N THR A 65 18.37 -32.73 -2.03
CA THR A 65 17.29 -33.34 -2.78
C THR A 65 16.15 -33.72 -1.84
N ARG A 66 14.94 -33.89 -2.39
CA ARG A 66 13.78 -34.31 -1.60
C ARG A 66 14.02 -35.64 -0.89
N ASP A 67 14.70 -36.58 -1.57
CA ASP A 67 15.09 -37.87 -1.00
C ASP A 67 16.05 -37.71 0.18
N GLU A 68 17.08 -36.85 0.07
CA GLU A 68 18.01 -36.57 1.18
C GLU A 68 17.32 -35.90 2.39
N ILE A 69 16.30 -35.06 2.18
CA ILE A 69 15.54 -34.45 3.28
C ILE A 69 14.67 -35.50 4.00
N HIS A 70 14.21 -36.52 3.28
CA HIS A 70 13.36 -37.59 3.82
C HIS A 70 14.13 -38.81 4.31
N ASP A 71 15.45 -38.83 4.13
CA ASP A 71 16.30 -39.88 4.65
C ASP A 71 16.25 -39.88 6.19
N ARG A 72 15.68 -40.95 6.74
CA ARG A 72 15.56 -41.19 8.19
C ARG A 72 16.51 -42.30 8.64
N SER A 73 17.61 -42.50 7.92
CA SER A 73 18.63 -43.49 8.28
C SER A 73 19.30 -43.04 9.57
N LEU A 74 18.86 -43.60 10.70
CA LEU A 74 19.47 -43.50 12.03
C LEU A 74 20.30 -44.75 12.30
#